data_AF-A0A1V2I1X7-F1
#
_entry.id   AF-A0A1V2I1X7-F1
#
_cell.length_a   1.000
_cell.length_b   1.000
_cell.length_c   1.000
_cell.angle_alpha   90.00
_cell.angle_beta   90.00
_cell.angle_gamma   90.00
#
_symmetry.space_group_name_H-M   'P 1'
#
loop_
_entity.id
_entity.type
_entity.pdbx_description
1 polymer ?
#
loop_
_entity_poly.entity_id
_entity_poly.type
_entity_poly.pdbx_seq_one_letter_code
_entity_poly.pdbx_strand_id
1 'polypeptide(L)'
;MTTAGRPVRRRTAIAMDDAVRAQLWLAAGAIEIAVRRRPLPVLVAAAGRAAGSPTAWWFPVGRHALTADRLDELAAEAGAAWRGSEGCLPRSLLRCWLAASVGRRATLVVGVRRKAGSRFAAHAWVELDGAVHGEVADPTALFQPIATFPMSHHPVAPQIRHQTQPEEAANHDVLR
;
A
#
# COMPACT_ATOMS: atom_id res chain seq x y z
N MET A 1 40.32 -31.57 -7.51
CA MET A 1 39.27 -31.41 -8.55
C MET A 1 38.12 -30.62 -7.94
N THR A 2 38.10 -29.32 -8.18
CA THR A 2 37.19 -28.37 -7.53
C THR A 2 36.08 -28.02 -8.51
N THR A 3 34.86 -28.41 -8.20
CA THR A 3 33.69 -28.25 -9.07
C THR A 3 33.31 -26.77 -9.21
N ALA A 4 33.84 -26.14 -10.25
CA ALA A 4 33.45 -24.81 -10.72
C ALA A 4 32.05 -24.87 -11.35
N GLY A 5 31.01 -24.78 -10.52
CA GLY A 5 29.62 -24.85 -10.96
C GLY A 5 28.71 -23.87 -10.23
N ARG A 6 28.92 -22.54 -10.37
CA ARG A 6 27.91 -21.55 -9.91
C ARG A 6 27.95 -20.08 -10.41
N PRO A 7 28.42 -19.71 -11.62
CA PRO A 7 28.28 -18.33 -12.11
C PRO A 7 26.95 -18.01 -12.80
N VAL A 8 26.27 -18.98 -13.43
CA VAL A 8 25.09 -18.71 -14.28
C VAL A 8 23.84 -18.34 -13.47
N ARG A 9 23.54 -19.09 -12.39
CA ARG A 9 22.34 -18.85 -11.57
C ARG A 9 22.31 -17.47 -10.89
N ARG A 10 23.47 -16.93 -10.51
CA ARG A 10 23.55 -15.59 -9.89
C ARG A 10 23.26 -14.46 -10.89
N ARG A 11 23.73 -14.59 -12.14
CA ARG A 11 23.50 -13.55 -13.18
C ARG A 11 22.03 -13.47 -13.59
N THR A 12 21.35 -14.61 -13.73
CA THR A 12 19.92 -14.64 -14.09
C THR A 12 19.04 -14.03 -12.99
N ALA A 13 19.37 -14.27 -11.72
CA ALA A 13 18.64 -13.67 -10.60
C ALA A 13 18.79 -12.13 -10.56
N ILE A 14 20.01 -11.62 -10.76
CA ILE A 14 20.28 -10.16 -10.80
C ILE A 14 19.52 -9.50 -11.97
N ALA A 15 19.57 -10.10 -13.17
CA ALA A 15 18.86 -9.58 -14.32
C ALA A 15 17.32 -9.56 -14.11
N MET A 16 16.79 -10.51 -13.35
CA MET A 16 15.35 -10.56 -13.02
C MET A 16 14.97 -9.46 -12.02
N ASP A 17 15.78 -9.26 -10.98
CA ASP A 17 15.60 -8.16 -10.02
C ASP A 17 15.56 -6.81 -10.75
N ASP A 18 16.49 -6.57 -11.68
CA ASP A 18 16.57 -5.33 -12.46
C ASP A 18 15.36 -5.17 -13.38
N ALA A 19 14.91 -6.25 -14.02
CA ALA A 19 13.73 -6.22 -14.89
C ALA A 19 12.45 -5.93 -14.07
N VAL A 20 12.27 -6.56 -12.92
CA VAL A 20 11.13 -6.30 -12.03
C VAL A 20 11.19 -4.87 -11.48
N ARG A 21 12.37 -4.41 -11.05
CA ARG A 21 12.62 -3.05 -10.59
C ARG A 21 12.21 -2.03 -11.65
N ALA A 22 12.64 -2.20 -12.90
CA ALA A 22 12.31 -1.30 -13.99
C ALA A 22 10.79 -1.26 -14.26
N GLN A 23 10.12 -2.41 -14.24
CA GLN A 23 8.67 -2.49 -14.40
C GLN A 23 7.92 -1.79 -13.27
N LEU A 24 8.33 -2.01 -12.03
CA LEU A 24 7.74 -1.35 -10.86
C LEU A 24 7.99 0.16 -10.87
N TRP A 25 9.17 0.59 -11.30
CA TRP A 25 9.49 2.01 -11.47
C TRP A 25 8.57 2.68 -12.50
N LEU A 26 8.34 2.03 -13.65
CA LEU A 26 7.39 2.50 -14.67
C LEU A 26 5.96 2.54 -14.12
N ALA A 27 5.53 1.51 -13.38
CA ALA A 27 4.20 1.48 -12.76
C ALA A 27 4.03 2.59 -11.72
N ALA A 28 5.04 2.82 -10.88
CA ALA A 28 5.05 3.93 -9.92
C ALA A 28 4.94 5.29 -10.63
N GLY A 29 5.65 5.48 -11.73
CA GLY A 29 5.56 6.69 -12.56
C GLY A 29 4.18 6.88 -13.19
N ALA A 30 3.59 5.81 -13.72
CA ALA A 30 2.23 5.85 -14.26
C ALA A 30 1.20 6.21 -13.19
N ILE A 31 1.33 5.64 -11.99
CA ILE A 31 0.50 5.98 -10.83
C ILE A 31 0.68 7.46 -10.44
N GLU A 32 1.92 7.95 -10.34
CA GLU A 32 2.23 9.34 -10.01
C GLU A 32 1.58 10.32 -11.00
N ILE A 33 1.63 10.01 -12.30
CA ILE A 33 0.95 10.79 -13.33
C ILE A 33 -0.57 10.71 -13.14
N ALA A 34 -1.10 9.53 -12.83
CA ALA A 34 -2.52 9.29 -12.68
C ALA A 34 -3.12 10.04 -11.48
N VAL A 35 -2.46 10.03 -10.31
CA VAL A 35 -2.90 10.75 -9.10
C VAL A 35 -2.98 12.25 -9.28
N ARG A 36 -2.20 12.82 -10.22
CA ARG A 36 -2.28 14.24 -10.56
C ARG A 36 -3.41 14.59 -11.52
N ARG A 37 -3.90 13.60 -12.28
CA ARG A 37 -4.87 13.81 -13.37
C ARG A 37 -6.28 13.34 -13.02
N ARG A 38 -6.43 12.50 -12.00
CA ARG A 38 -7.69 11.82 -11.68
C ARG A 38 -7.97 11.84 -10.18
N PRO A 39 -9.24 11.89 -9.77
CA PRO A 39 -9.62 11.71 -8.37
C PRO A 39 -9.20 10.32 -7.85
N LEU A 40 -8.74 10.27 -6.60
CA LEU A 40 -8.29 9.03 -5.96
C LEU A 40 -9.33 7.90 -5.99
N PRO A 41 -10.64 8.13 -5.73
CA PRO A 41 -11.63 7.05 -5.80
C PRO A 41 -11.70 6.38 -7.19
N VAL A 42 -11.58 7.17 -8.25
CA VAL A 42 -11.59 6.68 -9.64
C VAL A 42 -10.36 5.81 -9.91
N LEU A 43 -9.21 6.22 -9.39
CA LEU A 43 -7.96 5.48 -9.52
C LEU A 43 -7.97 4.17 -8.75
N VAL A 44 -8.44 4.17 -7.50
CA VAL A 44 -8.53 2.93 -6.71
C VAL A 44 -9.52 1.96 -7.35
N ALA A 45 -10.66 2.45 -7.86
CA ALA A 45 -11.61 1.61 -8.57
C ALA A 45 -11.01 1.02 -9.86
N ALA A 46 -10.26 1.83 -10.63
CA ALA A 46 -9.56 1.35 -11.83
C ALA A 46 -8.46 0.34 -11.49
N ALA A 47 -7.67 0.61 -10.44
CA ALA A 47 -6.64 -0.30 -9.94
C ALA A 47 -7.26 -1.62 -9.44
N GLY A 48 -8.38 -1.58 -8.73
CA GLY A 48 -9.10 -2.78 -8.29
C GLY A 48 -9.60 -3.62 -9.46
N ARG A 49 -10.18 -2.99 -10.51
CA ARG A 49 -10.55 -3.71 -11.74
C ARG A 49 -9.33 -4.30 -12.45
N ALA A 50 -8.24 -3.55 -12.51
CA ALA A 50 -7.00 -4.02 -13.12
C ALA A 50 -6.40 -5.18 -12.32
N ALA A 51 -6.42 -5.13 -10.99
CA ALA A 51 -5.92 -6.20 -10.13
C ALA A 51 -6.66 -7.53 -10.35
N GLY A 52 -7.97 -7.49 -10.63
CA GLY A 52 -8.76 -8.68 -10.96
C GLY A 52 -8.53 -9.23 -12.38
N SER A 53 -7.71 -8.58 -13.21
CA SER A 53 -7.47 -9.04 -14.57
C SER A 53 -6.42 -10.17 -14.63
N PRO A 54 -6.53 -11.11 -15.59
CA PRO A 54 -5.55 -12.19 -15.76
C PRO A 54 -4.11 -11.68 -15.97
N THR A 55 -3.96 -10.52 -16.61
CA THR A 55 -2.65 -9.90 -16.88
C THR A 55 -2.00 -9.33 -15.62
N ALA A 56 -2.79 -8.88 -14.64
CA ALA A 56 -2.25 -8.38 -13.37
C ALA A 56 -1.64 -9.47 -12.51
N TRP A 57 -2.09 -10.74 -12.67
CA TRP A 57 -1.45 -11.85 -11.98
C TRP A 57 0.01 -12.02 -12.43
N TRP A 58 0.32 -11.77 -13.70
CA TRP A 58 1.67 -11.97 -14.26
C TRP A 58 2.57 -10.76 -14.09
N PHE A 59 2.00 -9.60 -13.75
CA PHE A 59 2.75 -8.38 -13.52
C PHE A 59 3.29 -8.31 -12.07
N PRO A 60 4.54 -7.88 -11.85
CA PRO A 60 5.58 -7.67 -12.88
C PRO A 60 6.08 -9.01 -13.44
N VAL A 61 6.45 -9.03 -14.72
CA VAL A 61 7.04 -10.21 -15.38
C VAL A 61 8.27 -10.63 -14.58
N GLY A 62 8.30 -11.89 -14.16
CA GLY A 62 9.36 -12.42 -13.30
C GLY A 62 9.03 -12.41 -11.80
N ARG A 63 7.87 -11.90 -11.37
CA ARG A 63 7.47 -11.85 -9.95
C ARG A 63 7.57 -13.20 -9.23
N HIS A 64 7.32 -14.31 -9.93
CA HIS A 64 7.35 -15.66 -9.33
C HIS A 64 8.76 -16.14 -9.01
N ALA A 65 9.79 -15.49 -9.56
CA ALA A 65 11.18 -15.74 -9.19
C ALA A 65 11.61 -14.98 -7.92
N LEU A 66 10.76 -14.09 -7.40
CA LEU A 66 11.02 -13.27 -6.22
C LEU A 66 10.17 -13.73 -5.03
N THR A 67 10.69 -13.50 -3.83
CA THR A 67 9.89 -13.62 -2.59
C THR A 67 8.91 -12.46 -2.49
N ALA A 68 7.84 -12.63 -1.71
CA ALA A 68 6.88 -11.56 -1.45
C ALA A 68 7.55 -10.33 -0.81
N ASP A 69 8.47 -10.55 0.14
CA ASP A 69 9.22 -9.49 0.81
C ASP A 69 10.10 -8.73 -0.19
N ARG A 70 10.81 -9.45 -1.08
CA ARG A 70 11.65 -8.80 -2.09
C ARG A 70 10.83 -7.98 -3.08
N LEU A 71 9.67 -8.48 -3.48
CA LEU A 71 8.75 -7.74 -4.34
C LEU A 71 8.22 -6.48 -3.64
N ASP A 72 7.93 -6.55 -2.34
CA ASP A 72 7.49 -5.39 -1.54
C ASP A 72 8.59 -4.34 -1.39
N GLU A 73 9.83 -4.76 -1.12
CA GLU A 73 11.01 -3.89 -1.09
C GLU A 73 11.19 -3.15 -2.42
N LEU A 74 11.17 -3.87 -3.55
CA LEU A 74 11.31 -3.26 -4.87
C LEU A 74 10.15 -2.30 -5.18
N ALA A 75 8.93 -2.60 -4.74
CA ALA A 75 7.79 -1.69 -4.88
C ALA A 75 7.95 -0.43 -4.01
N ALA A 76 8.52 -0.56 -2.81
CA ALA A 76 8.84 0.56 -1.93
C ALA A 76 9.88 1.47 -2.55
N GLU A 77 10.99 0.90 -3.03
CA GLU A 77 12.08 1.59 -3.73
C GLU A 77 11.55 2.32 -4.98
N ALA A 78 10.74 1.64 -5.79
CA ALA A 78 10.14 2.22 -6.99
C ALA A 78 9.25 3.43 -6.68
N GLY A 79 8.42 3.35 -5.63
CA GLY A 79 7.60 4.48 -5.18
C GLY A 79 8.44 5.65 -4.65
N ALA A 80 9.50 5.35 -3.90
CA ALA A 80 10.40 6.37 -3.35
C ALA A 80 11.21 7.09 -4.44
N ALA A 81 11.52 6.43 -5.56
CA ALA A 81 12.31 7.03 -6.65
C ALA A 81 11.69 8.29 -7.27
N TRP A 82 10.37 8.47 -7.16
CA TRP A 82 9.66 9.62 -7.77
C TRP A 82 9.51 10.82 -6.84
N ARG A 83 9.36 10.60 -5.53
CA ARG A 83 9.03 11.66 -4.54
C ARG A 83 9.70 11.50 -3.17
N GLY A 84 10.60 10.54 -3.01
CA GLY A 84 11.22 10.22 -1.73
C GLY A 84 10.17 9.97 -0.63
N SER A 85 10.35 10.62 0.51
CA SER A 85 9.45 10.54 1.66
C SER A 85 8.05 11.15 1.43
N GLU A 86 7.88 11.98 0.40
CA GLU A 86 6.57 12.58 0.04
C GLU A 86 5.73 11.67 -0.86
N GLY A 87 6.32 10.59 -1.39
CA GLY A 87 5.66 9.65 -2.30
C GLY A 87 4.74 8.62 -1.65
N CYS A 88 4.22 8.88 -0.44
CA CYS A 88 3.45 7.91 0.32
C CYS A 88 2.22 7.38 -0.43
N LEU A 89 1.49 8.25 -1.14
CA LEU A 89 0.28 7.86 -1.86
C LEU A 89 0.55 6.95 -3.08
N PRO A 90 1.41 7.32 -4.06
CA PRO A 90 1.78 6.43 -5.15
C PRO A 90 2.34 5.08 -4.69
N ARG A 91 3.22 5.10 -3.68
CA ARG A 91 3.84 3.90 -3.10
C ARG A 91 2.78 2.96 -2.50
N SER A 92 1.88 3.52 -1.68
CA SER A 92 0.81 2.74 -1.05
C SER A 92 -0.19 2.23 -2.09
N LEU A 93 -0.52 3.02 -3.12
CA LEU A 93 -1.40 2.55 -4.20
C LEU A 93 -0.77 1.39 -4.99
N LEU A 94 0.52 1.47 -5.32
CA LEU A 94 1.25 0.41 -6.00
C LEU A 94 1.25 -0.89 -5.20
N ARG A 95 1.59 -0.82 -3.90
CA ARG A 95 1.58 -1.97 -2.99
C ARG A 95 0.18 -2.57 -2.85
N CYS A 96 -0.83 -1.73 -2.70
CA CYS A 96 -2.23 -2.14 -2.62
C CYS A 96 -2.65 -2.91 -3.89
N TRP A 97 -2.27 -2.41 -5.06
CA TRP A 97 -2.54 -3.07 -6.35
C TRP A 97 -1.81 -4.40 -6.52
N LEU A 98 -0.53 -4.49 -6.13
CA LEU A 98 0.23 -5.74 -6.18
C LEU A 98 -0.31 -6.80 -5.23
N ALA A 99 -0.80 -6.42 -4.05
CA ALA A 99 -1.43 -7.33 -3.11
C ALA A 99 -2.79 -7.80 -3.62
N ALA A 100 -3.61 -6.89 -4.15
CA ALA A 100 -4.90 -7.22 -4.74
C ALA A 100 -4.76 -8.16 -5.94
N SER A 101 -3.68 -8.03 -6.75
CA SER A 101 -3.45 -8.89 -7.92
C SER A 101 -3.12 -10.35 -7.60
N VAL A 102 -2.87 -10.68 -6.33
CA VAL A 102 -2.74 -12.06 -5.82
C VAL A 102 -3.88 -12.46 -4.90
N GLY A 103 -4.99 -11.70 -4.95
CA GLY A 103 -6.21 -12.03 -4.21
C GLY A 103 -6.20 -11.66 -2.73
N ARG A 104 -5.21 -10.88 -2.25
CA ARG A 104 -5.24 -10.36 -0.87
C ARG A 104 -6.25 -9.23 -0.74
N ARG A 105 -6.88 -9.12 0.43
CA ARG A 105 -7.75 -7.97 0.73
C ARG A 105 -6.88 -6.75 1.00
N ALA A 106 -6.81 -5.84 0.05
CA ALA A 106 -5.99 -4.65 0.18
C ALA A 106 -6.86 -3.39 0.32
N THR A 107 -6.55 -2.55 1.31
CA THR A 107 -7.21 -1.27 1.52
C THR A 107 -6.17 -0.16 1.51
N LEU A 108 -6.37 0.84 0.66
CA LEU A 108 -5.60 2.07 0.72
C LEU A 108 -6.22 2.99 1.76
N VAL A 109 -5.44 3.46 2.71
CA VAL A 109 -5.89 4.40 3.74
C VAL A 109 -5.17 5.72 3.59
N VAL A 110 -5.91 6.82 3.68
CA VAL A 110 -5.37 8.18 3.71
C VAL A 110 -5.73 8.78 5.06
N GLY A 111 -4.73 9.26 5.78
CA GLY A 111 -4.88 9.91 7.08
C GLY A 111 -4.17 11.25 7.14
N VAL A 112 -4.53 12.03 8.16
CA VAL A 112 -3.94 13.34 8.43
C VAL A 112 -3.55 13.45 9.89
N ARG A 113 -2.44 14.13 10.16
CA ARG A 113 -2.00 14.41 11.53
C ARG A 113 -2.79 15.60 12.08
N ARG A 114 -3.50 15.37 13.19
CA ARG A 114 -4.33 16.39 13.89
C ARG A 114 -3.79 16.73 15.28
N LYS A 115 -2.47 16.89 15.42
CA LYS A 115 -1.87 17.35 16.69
C LYS A 115 -1.77 18.87 16.71
N ALA A 116 -2.43 19.51 17.68
CA ALA A 116 -2.36 20.95 17.90
C ALA A 116 -0.89 21.41 18.04
N GLY A 117 -0.55 22.52 17.39
CA GLY A 117 0.83 23.05 17.36
C GLY A 117 1.81 22.32 16.42
N SER A 118 1.39 21.26 15.73
CA SER A 118 2.20 20.59 14.71
C SER A 118 1.82 21.02 13.29
N ARG A 119 2.78 20.98 12.35
CA ARG A 119 2.46 21.20 10.92
C ARG A 119 1.50 20.13 10.42
N PHE A 120 0.51 20.56 9.65
CA PHE A 120 -0.36 19.67 8.88
C PHE A 120 0.49 18.71 8.04
N ALA A 121 0.16 17.43 8.10
CA ALA A 121 0.79 16.39 7.31
C ALA A 121 -0.27 15.35 6.94
N ALA A 122 -0.27 14.94 5.67
CA ALA A 122 -1.05 13.81 5.19
C ALA A 122 -0.13 12.60 5.01
N HIS A 123 -0.66 11.42 5.24
CA HIS A 123 0.02 10.16 5.00
C HIS A 123 -0.92 9.16 4.36
N ALA A 124 -0.37 8.27 3.55
CA ALA A 124 -1.11 7.17 2.95
C ALA A 124 -0.39 5.85 3.23
N TRP A 125 -1.12 4.86 3.72
CA TRP A 125 -0.62 3.53 4.02
C TRP A 125 -1.55 2.46 3.45
N VAL A 126 -1.11 1.21 3.53
CA VAL A 126 -1.88 0.06 3.07
C VAL A 126 -2.25 -0.79 4.27
N GLU A 127 -3.49 -1.24 4.30
CA GLU A 127 -3.93 -2.33 5.18
C GLU A 127 -4.16 -3.57 4.33
N LEU A 128 -3.43 -4.65 4.64
CA LEU A 128 -3.60 -5.95 4.02
C LEU A 128 -4.26 -6.89 5.02
N ASP A 129 -5.41 -7.45 4.66
CA ASP A 129 -6.19 -8.36 5.49
C ASP A 129 -6.52 -7.76 6.88
N GLY A 130 -6.65 -6.43 6.94
CA GLY A 130 -6.97 -5.66 8.15
C GLY A 130 -5.77 -5.21 8.98
N ALA A 131 -4.54 -5.50 8.56
CA ALA A 131 -3.32 -5.10 9.26
C ALA A 131 -2.51 -4.09 8.45
N VAL A 132 -1.93 -3.09 9.11
CA VAL A 132 -0.99 -2.14 8.48
C VAL A 132 0.19 -2.88 7.86
N HIS A 133 0.52 -2.55 6.62
CA HIS A 133 1.58 -3.21 5.86
C HIS A 133 2.63 -2.22 5.34
N GLY A 134 3.91 -2.57 5.49
CA GLY A 134 5.02 -1.88 4.84
C GLY A 134 5.39 -0.51 5.42
N GLU A 135 5.03 -0.25 6.68
CA GLU A 135 5.33 0.97 7.44
C GLU A 135 6.30 0.66 8.59
N VAL A 136 7.25 1.58 8.85
CA VAL A 136 8.28 1.42 9.91
C VAL A 136 7.69 1.50 11.31
N ALA A 137 6.63 2.29 11.47
CA ALA A 137 5.87 2.44 12.70
C ALA A 137 4.38 2.46 12.37
N ASP A 138 3.54 2.12 13.35
CA ASP A 138 2.09 2.16 13.18
C ASP A 138 1.62 3.59 12.85
N PRO A 139 1.08 3.85 11.65
CA PRO A 139 0.64 5.18 11.24
C PRO A 139 -0.60 5.62 12.02
N THR A 140 -1.40 4.69 12.58
CA THR A 140 -2.62 5.03 13.30
C THR A 140 -2.37 5.77 14.62
N ALA A 141 -1.15 5.65 15.16
CA ALA A 141 -0.72 6.41 16.34
C ALA A 141 -0.49 7.91 16.05
N LEU A 142 -0.22 8.28 14.79
CA LEU A 142 0.16 9.64 14.40
C LEU A 142 -0.82 10.30 13.43
N PHE A 143 -1.57 9.50 12.68
CA PHE A 143 -2.46 9.95 11.63
C PHE A 143 -3.88 9.42 11.88
N GLN A 144 -4.84 10.34 11.86
CA GLN A 144 -6.26 10.00 11.88
C GLN A 144 -6.71 9.67 10.45
N PRO A 145 -7.26 8.47 10.19
CA PRO A 145 -7.85 8.14 8.89
C PRO A 145 -8.96 9.14 8.53
N ILE A 146 -8.94 9.62 7.29
CA ILE A 146 -9.99 10.49 6.72
C ILE A 146 -10.66 9.88 5.49
N ALA A 147 -10.01 8.91 4.85
CA ALA A 147 -10.59 8.15 3.75
C ALA A 147 -9.97 6.75 3.68
N THR A 148 -10.80 5.76 3.38
CA THR A 148 -10.40 4.37 3.15
C THR A 148 -10.96 3.91 1.81
N PHE A 149 -10.13 3.22 1.04
CA PHE A 149 -10.48 2.78 -0.30
C PHE A 149 -10.15 1.29 -0.44
N PRO A 150 -11.14 0.40 -0.33
CA PRO A 150 -10.94 -1.02 -0.57
C PRO A 150 -10.60 -1.26 -2.04
N MET A 151 -9.55 -2.01 -2.30
CA MET A 151 -9.17 -2.50 -3.61
C MET A 151 -9.70 -3.94 -3.74
N SER A 152 -10.88 -4.07 -4.36
CA SER A 152 -11.73 -5.28 -4.44
C SER A 152 -10.98 -6.59 -4.73
N HIS A 153 -11.46 -7.76 -4.28
CA HIS A 153 -12.66 -8.44 -4.82
C HIS A 153 -13.83 -8.67 -3.82
N HIS A 154 -15.05 -8.27 -4.25
CA HIS A 154 -16.40 -8.49 -3.66
C HIS A 154 -16.79 -7.78 -2.33
N PRO A 155 -18.12 -7.55 -2.10
CA PRO A 155 -18.63 -6.42 -1.34
C PRO A 155 -18.52 -6.67 0.17
N VAL A 156 -17.71 -5.86 0.83
CA VAL A 156 -17.91 -5.64 2.26
C VAL A 156 -19.02 -4.60 2.38
N ALA A 157 -20.14 -4.96 3.01
CA ALA A 157 -21.19 -4.02 3.37
C ALA A 157 -20.56 -2.78 4.05
N PRO A 158 -21.05 -1.56 3.79
CA PRO A 158 -20.44 -0.35 4.33
C PRO A 158 -20.41 -0.42 5.86
N GLN A 159 -19.22 -0.65 6.43
CA GLN A 159 -19.01 -0.48 7.85
C GLN A 159 -18.85 1.01 8.12
N ILE A 160 -19.98 1.68 8.33
CA ILE A 160 -20.01 2.92 9.10
C ILE A 160 -19.55 2.51 10.50
N ARG A 161 -18.28 2.72 10.84
CA ARG A 161 -17.83 2.70 12.23
C ARG A 161 -18.55 3.85 12.94
N HIS A 162 -19.70 3.55 13.54
CA HIS A 162 -20.22 4.37 14.62
C HIS A 162 -19.18 4.34 15.73
N GLN A 163 -18.52 5.47 15.94
CA GLN A 163 -17.79 5.73 17.16
C GLN A 163 -18.82 5.73 18.29
N THR A 164 -18.97 4.62 19.00
CA THR A 164 -19.63 4.63 20.31
C THR A 164 -18.67 5.37 21.25
N GLN A 165 -18.97 6.63 21.52
CA GLN A 165 -18.36 7.33 22.65
C GLN A 165 -18.75 6.55 23.92
N PRO A 166 -17.81 6.20 24.81
CA PRO A 166 -18.19 5.76 26.15
C PRO A 166 -18.81 6.97 26.85
N GLU A 167 -20.09 6.80 27.18
CA GLU A 167 -20.90 7.71 27.96
C GLU A 167 -20.22 7.91 29.33
N GLU A 168 -19.80 9.14 29.56
CA GLU A 168 -19.24 9.66 30.80
C GLU A 168 -20.33 9.65 31.87
N ALA A 169 -20.51 8.50 32.55
CA ALA A 169 -21.32 8.40 33.75
C ALA A 169 -20.59 9.09 34.90
N ALA A 170 -20.80 10.39 35.00
CA ALA A 170 -20.51 11.20 36.16
C ALA A 170 -21.29 10.65 37.37
N ASN A 171 -20.61 9.89 38.23
CA ASN A 171 -21.12 9.54 39.55
C ASN A 171 -20.87 10.72 40.49
N HIS A 172 -21.74 11.73 40.42
CA HIS A 172 -21.91 12.72 41.48
C HIS A 172 -22.95 12.19 42.45
N ASP A 173 -22.50 11.47 43.48
CA ASP A 173 -23.31 11.21 44.67
C ASP A 173 -22.80 12.12 45.80
N VAL A 174 -23.45 13.28 45.90
CA VAL A 174 -23.27 14.27 46.96
C VAL A 174 -24.66 14.61 47.48
N LEU A 175 -24.90 14.25 48.75
CA LEU A 175 -25.95 14.71 49.66
C LEU A 175 -27.40 14.31 49.35
N ARG A 176 -27.87 13.29 50.09
CA ARG A 176 -29.05 13.40 50.96
C ARG A 176 -29.13 12.29 52.00
#